data_AF-A0A965Z016-F1
#
_entry.id   AF-A0A965Z016-F1
#
_cell.length_a   1.000
_cell.length_b   1.000
_cell.length_c   1.000
_cell.angle_alpha   90.00
_cell.angle_beta   90.00
_cell.angle_gamma   90.00
#
_symmetry.space_group_name_H-M   'P 1'
#
loop_
_entity.id
_entity.type
_entity.pdbx_description
1 polymer ?
#
loop_
_entity_poly.entity_id
_entity_poly.type
_entity_poly.pdbx_seq_one_letter_code
_entity_poly.pdbx_strand_id
1 'polypeptide(L)'
;MTFNELEIMEPILRALSEKGYTTPTPIQEQAIIPALHNKDILGLAQTGTGKTAAFAIPIIQQLCSDRPLGKKREIRALILTPTRELAIQIDDSIREYNKYTRLRHTVIFGGVKQHAQVNTLKGGIDILVATPGRLLDLIGQGIITLQHIRHFVLDEADRMLDMGFIHDIKRLLPLLPKHKQTLFFSATMPDSIATLSRTILHKPVRVEVTPVSSVVEIIDQRIYLVEKPDKKDLLIDLLKQERDKSVLVFSRTKHGADKIARILTKAGIGSAAIHGNKSQNARQRALSEFKARTTKVLIATDIAAR
;
A
#
# COMPACT_ATOMS: atom_id res chain seq x y z
N MET A 1 -6.88 13.37 -21.91
CA MET A 1 -6.81 11.94 -22.25
C MET A 1 -7.94 11.23 -21.51
N THR A 2 -8.54 10.19 -22.09
CA THR A 2 -9.55 9.34 -21.42
C THR A 2 -9.04 7.92 -21.24
N PHE A 3 -9.63 7.12 -20.34
CA PHE A 3 -9.25 5.71 -20.19
C PHE A 3 -9.46 4.89 -21.47
N ASN A 4 -10.41 5.29 -22.32
CA ASN A 4 -10.68 4.64 -23.61
C ASN A 4 -9.50 4.77 -24.60
N GLU A 5 -8.62 5.75 -24.40
CA GLU A 5 -7.44 6.00 -25.23
C GLU A 5 -6.22 5.19 -24.76
N LEU A 6 -6.31 4.46 -23.64
CA LEU A 6 -5.18 3.75 -23.01
C LEU A 6 -5.07 2.27 -23.41
N GLU A 7 -5.66 1.86 -24.54
CA GLU A 7 -5.64 0.47 -25.05
C GLU A 7 -6.18 -0.56 -24.02
N ILE A 8 -7.08 -0.14 -23.13
CA ILE A 8 -7.63 -0.99 -22.08
C ILE A 8 -8.81 -1.82 -22.62
N MET A 9 -8.88 -3.09 -22.25
CA MET A 9 -9.94 -4.01 -22.67
C MET A 9 -11.29 -3.68 -22.01
N GLU A 10 -12.37 -3.97 -22.73
CA GLU A 10 -13.75 -3.60 -22.32
C GLU A 10 -14.12 -4.05 -20.89
N PRO A 11 -13.83 -5.28 -20.42
CA PRO A 11 -14.20 -5.69 -19.07
C PRO A 11 -13.59 -4.81 -17.97
N ILE A 12 -12.38 -4.31 -18.19
CA ILE A 12 -11.70 -3.42 -17.24
C ILE A 12 -12.26 -2.00 -17.38
N LEU A 13 -12.45 -1.49 -18.60
CA LEU A 13 -13.08 -0.18 -18.83
C LEU A 13 -14.45 -0.08 -18.15
N ARG A 14 -15.26 -1.13 -18.25
CA ARG A 14 -16.55 -1.22 -17.58
C ARG A 14 -16.41 -1.11 -16.06
N ALA A 15 -15.46 -1.84 -15.47
CA ALA A 15 -15.19 -1.78 -14.03
C ALA A 15 -14.72 -0.38 -13.60
N LEU A 16 -13.87 0.28 -14.40
CA LEU A 16 -13.41 1.65 -14.14
C LEU A 16 -14.57 2.66 -14.21
N SER A 17 -15.45 2.53 -15.19
CA SER A 17 -16.63 3.39 -15.33
C SER A 17 -17.59 3.27 -14.14
N GLU A 18 -17.82 2.06 -13.61
CA GLU A 18 -18.68 1.85 -12.43
C GLU A 18 -18.08 2.45 -11.15
N LYS A 19 -16.75 2.51 -11.07
CA LYS A 19 -16.04 3.19 -9.98
C LYS A 19 -16.08 4.72 -10.13
N GLY A 20 -16.54 5.24 -11.28
CA GLY A 20 -16.57 6.66 -11.59
C GLY A 20 -15.21 7.21 -12.06
N TYR A 21 -14.32 6.34 -12.56
CA TYR A 21 -13.03 6.76 -13.11
C TYR A 21 -13.24 7.26 -14.54
N THR A 22 -13.18 8.57 -14.73
CA THR A 22 -13.40 9.23 -16.03
C THR A 22 -12.09 9.60 -16.72
N THR A 23 -11.16 10.19 -15.98
CA THR A 23 -9.87 10.65 -16.49
C THR A 23 -8.71 9.96 -15.77
N PRO A 24 -7.73 9.41 -16.48
CA PRO A 24 -6.53 8.86 -15.87
C PRO A 24 -5.71 9.96 -15.16
N THR A 25 -5.08 9.61 -14.05
CA THR A 25 -4.11 10.50 -13.39
C THR A 25 -2.79 10.56 -14.16
N PRO A 26 -1.92 11.57 -13.94
CA PRO A 26 -0.68 11.70 -14.71
C PRO A 26 0.23 10.45 -14.67
N ILE A 27 0.27 9.73 -13.54
CA ILE A 27 1.03 8.48 -13.41
C ILE A 27 0.39 7.35 -14.23
N GLN A 28 -0.94 7.34 -14.36
CA GLN A 28 -1.68 6.35 -15.14
C GLN A 28 -1.51 6.59 -16.63
N GLU A 29 -1.64 7.84 -17.10
CA GLU A 29 -1.44 8.24 -18.50
C GLU A 29 -0.06 7.81 -19.01
N GLN A 30 0.98 8.07 -18.22
CA GLN A 30 2.36 7.82 -18.62
C GLN A 30 2.82 6.37 -18.40
N ALA A 31 2.21 5.62 -17.47
CA ALA A 31 2.67 4.26 -17.14
C ALA A 31 1.85 3.15 -17.81
N ILE A 32 0.55 3.33 -18.05
CA ILE A 32 -0.33 2.22 -18.50
C ILE A 32 0.08 1.71 -19.89
N ILE A 33 0.24 2.59 -20.88
CA ILE A 33 0.58 2.16 -22.25
C ILE A 33 1.97 1.48 -22.30
N PRO A 34 3.05 2.04 -21.71
CA PRO A 34 4.33 1.34 -21.68
C PRO A 34 4.28 0.00 -20.93
N ALA A 35 3.50 -0.07 -19.84
CA ALA A 35 3.33 -1.31 -19.10
C ALA A 35 2.58 -2.36 -19.92
N LEU A 36 1.53 -2.00 -20.67
CA LEU A 36 0.83 -2.90 -21.59
C LEU A 36 1.77 -3.47 -22.66
N HIS A 37 2.75 -2.68 -23.10
CA HIS A 37 3.81 -3.08 -24.02
C HIS A 37 4.98 -3.85 -23.38
N ASN A 38 4.78 -4.45 -22.20
CA ASN A 38 5.76 -5.25 -21.47
C ASN A 38 7.07 -4.51 -21.12
N LYS A 39 7.05 -3.17 -21.06
CA LYS A 39 8.21 -2.41 -20.56
C LYS A 39 8.22 -2.43 -19.04
N ASP A 40 9.42 -2.50 -18.47
CA ASP A 40 9.62 -2.24 -17.05
C ASP A 40 9.30 -0.77 -16.74
N ILE A 41 8.77 -0.51 -15.55
CA ILE A 41 8.35 0.83 -15.14
C ILE A 41 9.11 1.25 -13.89
N LEU A 42 9.67 2.45 -13.89
CA LEU A 42 10.14 3.14 -12.69
C LEU A 42 9.22 4.34 -12.42
N GLY A 43 8.23 4.15 -11.57
CA GLY A 43 7.25 5.16 -11.20
C GLY A 43 7.66 5.92 -9.95
N LEU A 44 7.88 7.22 -10.09
CA LEU A 44 8.11 8.16 -9.00
C LEU A 44 6.87 9.00 -8.74
N ALA A 45 6.12 8.62 -7.71
CA ALA A 45 4.89 9.30 -7.35
C ALA A 45 4.51 9.04 -5.89
N GLN A 46 3.93 10.06 -5.25
CA GLN A 46 3.42 9.98 -3.89
C GLN A 46 2.16 9.09 -3.78
N THR A 47 1.82 8.65 -2.58
CA THR A 47 0.57 7.92 -2.31
C THR A 47 -0.64 8.80 -2.67
N GLY A 48 -1.72 8.18 -3.15
CA GLY A 48 -2.93 8.92 -3.59
C GLY A 48 -2.88 9.44 -5.02
N THR A 49 -1.76 9.31 -5.74
CA THR A 49 -1.65 9.71 -7.16
C THR A 49 -2.24 8.70 -8.14
N GLY A 50 -2.76 7.57 -7.67
CA GLY A 50 -3.37 6.54 -8.52
C GLY A 50 -2.43 5.44 -9.01
N LYS A 51 -1.24 5.27 -8.38
CA LYS A 51 -0.25 4.21 -8.67
C LYS A 51 -0.85 2.81 -8.79
N THR A 52 -1.79 2.47 -7.90
CA THR A 52 -2.41 1.14 -7.90
C THR A 52 -3.08 0.78 -9.22
N ALA A 53 -3.84 1.71 -9.80
CA ALA A 53 -4.44 1.47 -11.12
C ALA A 53 -3.38 1.41 -12.22
N ALA A 54 -2.33 2.23 -12.11
CA ALA A 54 -1.25 2.31 -13.10
C ALA A 54 -0.50 0.98 -13.28
N PHE A 55 -0.37 0.15 -12.23
CA PHE A 55 0.18 -1.20 -12.37
C PHE A 55 -0.88 -2.31 -12.44
N ALA A 56 -2.01 -2.19 -11.75
CA ALA A 56 -2.97 -3.28 -11.67
C ALA A 56 -3.70 -3.50 -13.01
N ILE A 57 -4.08 -2.41 -13.69
CA ILE A 57 -4.78 -2.48 -14.99
C ILE A 57 -3.96 -3.25 -16.03
N PRO A 58 -2.71 -2.86 -16.35
CA PRO A 58 -1.93 -3.58 -17.36
C PRO A 58 -1.69 -5.04 -16.99
N ILE A 59 -1.42 -5.33 -15.72
CA ILE A 59 -1.23 -6.71 -15.23
C ILE A 59 -2.51 -7.55 -15.42
N ILE A 60 -3.67 -7.04 -15.01
CA ILE A 60 -4.95 -7.76 -15.17
C ILE A 60 -5.20 -8.04 -16.66
N GLN A 61 -5.00 -7.06 -17.52
CA GLN A 61 -5.22 -7.21 -18.97
C GLN A 61 -4.28 -8.24 -19.61
N GLN A 62 -2.99 -8.17 -19.31
CA GLN A 62 -2.00 -9.11 -19.84
C GLN A 62 -2.28 -10.54 -19.37
N LEU A 63 -2.62 -10.72 -18.09
CA LEU A 63 -2.99 -12.03 -17.54
C LEU A 63 -4.30 -12.59 -18.09
N CYS A 64 -5.24 -11.73 -18.51
CA CYS A 64 -6.47 -12.15 -19.20
C CYS A 64 -6.20 -12.62 -20.63
N SER A 65 -5.23 -11.98 -21.30
CA SER A 65 -4.82 -12.34 -22.66
C SER A 65 -3.98 -13.62 -22.68
N ASP A 66 -3.28 -13.91 -21.58
CA ASP A 66 -2.48 -15.11 -21.40
C ASP A 66 -3.32 -16.34 -21.04
N ARG A 67 -3.18 -17.41 -21.84
CA ARG A 67 -3.72 -18.73 -21.47
C ARG A 67 -2.94 -19.31 -20.28
N PRO A 68 -3.63 -19.90 -19.27
CA PRO A 68 -2.96 -20.63 -18.20
C PRO A 68 -2.09 -21.77 -18.78
N LEU A 69 -0.87 -21.93 -18.27
CA LEU A 69 0.10 -22.94 -18.75
C LEU A 69 -0.26 -24.39 -18.32
N GLY A 70 -1.27 -24.59 -17.47
CA GLY A 70 -1.63 -25.91 -16.96
C GLY A 70 -3.03 -26.01 -16.38
N LYS A 71 -3.37 -27.20 -15.85
CA LYS A 71 -4.67 -27.48 -15.20
C LYS A 71 -4.84 -26.77 -13.86
N LYS A 72 -3.73 -26.47 -13.18
CA LYS A 72 -3.71 -25.76 -11.89
C LYS A 72 -3.39 -24.29 -12.12
N ARG A 73 -4.12 -23.39 -11.45
CA ARG A 73 -3.82 -21.95 -11.49
C ARG A 73 -2.56 -21.67 -10.67
N GLU A 74 -1.63 -20.97 -11.30
CA GLU A 74 -0.33 -20.59 -10.75
C GLU A 74 -0.27 -19.08 -10.53
N ILE A 75 0.54 -18.67 -9.56
CA ILE A 75 0.76 -17.25 -9.28
C ILE A 75 1.60 -16.67 -10.42
N ARG A 76 0.99 -15.78 -11.21
CA ARG A 76 1.61 -15.13 -12.37
C ARG A 76 1.97 -13.67 -12.12
N ALA A 77 1.32 -13.01 -11.17
CA ALA A 77 1.69 -11.68 -10.72
C ALA A 77 1.90 -11.63 -9.21
N LEU A 78 3.00 -11.00 -8.79
CA LEU A 78 3.32 -10.73 -7.39
C LEU A 78 3.43 -9.23 -7.17
N ILE A 79 2.69 -8.70 -6.20
CA ILE A 79 2.71 -7.30 -5.79
C ILE A 79 3.17 -7.23 -4.34
N LEU A 80 4.36 -6.66 -4.12
CA LEU A 80 4.91 -6.44 -2.79
C LEU A 80 4.67 -5.01 -2.32
N THR A 81 4.22 -4.89 -1.08
CA THR A 81 3.92 -3.61 -0.44
C THR A 81 4.30 -3.67 1.06
N PRO A 82 4.70 -2.55 1.70
CA PRO A 82 5.29 -2.58 3.03
C PRO A 82 4.31 -2.97 4.15
N THR A 83 3.05 -2.54 4.05
CA THR A 83 2.10 -2.67 5.16
C THR A 83 0.90 -3.51 4.79
N ARG A 84 0.26 -4.06 5.82
CA ARG A 84 -0.99 -4.79 5.66
C ARG A 84 -2.09 -3.90 5.09
N GLU A 85 -2.16 -2.68 5.59
CA GLU A 85 -3.21 -1.73 5.24
C GLU A 85 -3.14 -1.39 3.74
N LEU A 86 -1.93 -1.17 3.21
CA LEU A 86 -1.71 -0.99 1.77
C LEU A 86 -1.99 -2.26 0.98
N ALA A 87 -1.57 -3.43 1.49
CA ALA A 87 -1.85 -4.71 0.85
C ALA A 87 -3.35 -4.95 0.66
N ILE A 88 -4.16 -4.66 1.68
CA ILE A 88 -5.62 -4.76 1.60
C ILE A 88 -6.18 -3.74 0.59
N GLN A 89 -5.72 -2.49 0.62
CA GLN A 89 -6.17 -1.46 -0.32
C GLN A 89 -5.86 -1.82 -1.79
N ILE A 90 -4.70 -2.42 -2.03
CA ILE A 90 -4.32 -2.92 -3.35
C ILE A 90 -5.20 -4.10 -3.76
N ASP A 91 -5.46 -5.06 -2.86
CA ASP A 91 -6.36 -6.19 -3.14
C ASP A 91 -7.80 -5.75 -3.44
N ASP A 92 -8.32 -4.78 -2.69
CA ASP A 92 -9.64 -4.19 -2.92
C ASP A 92 -9.70 -3.48 -4.28
N SER A 93 -8.65 -2.73 -4.64
CA SER A 93 -8.56 -2.11 -5.96
C SER A 93 -8.50 -3.15 -7.07
N ILE A 94 -7.72 -4.22 -6.90
CA ILE A 94 -7.65 -5.33 -7.85
C ILE A 94 -9.02 -5.97 -7.98
N ARG A 95 -9.73 -6.25 -6.89
CA ARG A 95 -11.09 -6.82 -6.89
C ARG A 95 -12.04 -6.01 -7.76
N GLU A 96 -11.98 -4.69 -7.64
CA GLU A 96 -12.81 -3.77 -8.42
C GLU A 96 -12.45 -3.83 -9.91
N TYR A 97 -11.18 -3.63 -10.27
CA TYR A 97 -10.75 -3.65 -11.67
C TYR A 97 -10.91 -5.03 -12.33
N ASN A 98 -10.87 -6.08 -11.52
CA ASN A 98 -10.99 -7.47 -11.92
C ASN A 98 -12.45 -7.98 -11.97
N LYS A 99 -13.44 -7.16 -11.60
CA LYS A 99 -14.85 -7.56 -11.40
C LYS A 99 -15.44 -8.34 -12.59
N TYR A 100 -15.07 -7.98 -13.81
CA TYR A 100 -15.59 -8.59 -15.04
C TYR A 100 -14.62 -9.55 -15.71
N THR A 101 -13.59 -10.02 -14.99
CA THR A 101 -12.65 -11.03 -15.49
C THR A 101 -12.75 -12.35 -14.71
N ARG A 102 -11.94 -13.35 -15.09
CA ARG A 102 -11.88 -14.68 -14.44
C ARG A 102 -10.60 -14.90 -13.65
N LEU A 103 -9.80 -13.86 -13.41
CA LEU A 103 -8.58 -13.98 -12.61
C LEU A 103 -8.94 -14.12 -11.14
N ARG A 104 -8.20 -14.97 -10.43
CA ARG A 104 -8.29 -15.12 -8.98
C ARG A 104 -7.16 -14.35 -8.32
N HIS A 105 -7.46 -13.63 -7.26
CA HIS A 105 -6.47 -12.90 -6.50
C HIS A 105 -6.62 -13.17 -5.01
N THR A 106 -5.55 -12.94 -4.26
CA THR A 106 -5.59 -12.96 -2.80
C THR A 106 -4.51 -12.06 -2.23
N VAL A 107 -4.65 -11.76 -0.94
CA VAL A 107 -3.70 -10.95 -0.18
C VAL A 107 -3.19 -11.70 1.04
N ILE A 108 -1.88 -11.60 1.27
CA ILE A 108 -1.21 -12.22 2.42
C ILE A 108 -0.40 -11.19 3.21
N PHE A 109 -0.48 -11.28 4.53
CA PHE A 109 0.27 -10.43 5.46
C PHE A 109 0.35 -11.05 6.85
N GLY A 110 1.36 -10.62 7.62
CA GLY A 110 1.61 -11.05 8.99
C GLY A 110 0.57 -10.54 10.02
N GLY A 111 0.69 -11.01 11.26
CA GLY A 111 -0.15 -10.54 12.38
C GLY A 111 -1.57 -11.10 12.41
N VAL A 112 -1.89 -12.08 11.56
CA VAL A 112 -3.16 -12.84 11.58
C VAL A 112 -2.91 -14.33 11.39
N LYS A 113 -3.87 -15.17 11.80
CA LYS A 113 -3.81 -16.63 11.62
C LYS A 113 -3.64 -16.99 10.14
N GLN A 114 -2.71 -17.89 9.86
CA GLN A 114 -2.29 -18.23 8.50
C GLN A 114 -3.32 -19.08 7.72
N HIS A 115 -4.15 -19.88 8.41
CA HIS A 115 -5.01 -20.89 7.79
C HIS A 115 -5.90 -20.36 6.65
N ALA A 116 -6.56 -19.22 6.82
CA ALA A 116 -7.44 -18.66 5.79
C ALA A 116 -6.67 -18.27 4.51
N GLN A 117 -5.47 -17.71 4.67
CA GLN A 117 -4.58 -17.34 3.57
C GLN A 117 -4.12 -18.60 2.82
N VAL A 118 -3.71 -19.65 3.56
CA VAL A 118 -3.26 -20.92 2.96
C VAL A 118 -4.37 -21.64 2.24
N ASN A 119 -5.58 -21.68 2.80
CA ASN A 119 -6.72 -22.33 2.16
C ASN A 119 -7.08 -21.65 0.83
N THR A 120 -6.99 -20.31 0.77
CA THR A 120 -7.20 -19.56 -0.47
C THR A 120 -6.11 -19.87 -1.51
N LEU A 121 -4.84 -19.88 -1.10
CA LEU A 121 -3.71 -20.22 -1.96
C LEU A 121 -3.81 -21.64 -2.53
N LYS A 122 -4.26 -22.62 -1.74
CA LYS A 122 -4.48 -24.01 -2.19
C LYS A 122 -5.51 -24.10 -3.31
N GLY A 123 -6.50 -23.21 -3.34
CA GLY A 123 -7.51 -23.11 -4.40
C GLY A 123 -6.97 -22.61 -5.75
N GLY A 124 -5.71 -22.16 -5.81
CA GLY A 124 -5.07 -21.62 -6.99
C GLY A 124 -5.51 -20.19 -7.28
N ILE A 125 -4.52 -19.30 -7.43
CA ILE A 125 -4.70 -17.86 -7.67
C ILE A 125 -3.73 -17.39 -8.76
N ASP A 126 -4.09 -16.32 -9.45
CA ASP A 126 -3.33 -15.70 -10.55
C ASP A 126 -2.50 -14.50 -10.06
N ILE A 127 -3.05 -13.70 -9.14
CA ILE A 127 -2.43 -12.48 -8.60
C ILE A 127 -2.28 -12.59 -7.09
N LEU A 128 -1.09 -12.35 -6.57
CA LEU A 128 -0.80 -12.32 -5.14
C LEU A 128 -0.35 -10.93 -4.71
N VAL A 129 -1.07 -10.32 -3.78
CA VAL A 129 -0.60 -9.14 -3.03
C VAL A 129 0.00 -9.61 -1.71
N ALA A 130 1.19 -9.16 -1.35
CA ALA A 130 1.87 -9.66 -0.16
C ALA A 130 2.72 -8.61 0.57
N THR A 131 2.82 -8.77 1.88
CA THR A 131 3.94 -8.16 2.63
C THR A 131 5.15 -9.12 2.67
N PRO A 132 6.40 -8.60 2.61
CA PRO A 132 7.59 -9.44 2.43
C PRO A 132 7.75 -10.57 3.46
N GLY A 133 7.57 -10.25 4.75
CA GLY A 133 7.76 -11.24 5.82
C GLY A 133 6.81 -12.43 5.74
N ARG A 134 5.52 -12.21 5.46
CA ARG A 134 4.55 -13.31 5.31
C ARG A 134 4.80 -14.12 4.05
N LEU A 135 5.23 -13.47 2.96
CA LEU A 135 5.58 -14.18 1.73
C LEU A 135 6.75 -15.14 1.97
N LEU A 136 7.83 -14.66 2.59
CA LEU A 136 9.01 -15.49 2.88
C LEU A 136 8.69 -16.65 3.83
N ASP A 137 7.85 -16.44 4.83
CA ASP A 137 7.38 -17.49 5.74
C ASP A 137 6.65 -18.61 4.96
N LEU A 138 5.68 -18.25 4.10
CA LEU A 138 4.95 -19.24 3.30
C LEU A 138 5.81 -19.94 2.24
N ILE A 139 6.84 -19.26 1.73
CA ILE A 139 7.85 -19.88 0.85
C ILE A 139 8.70 -20.87 1.65
N GLY A 140 9.15 -20.50 2.85
CA GLY A 140 9.95 -21.37 3.73
C GLY A 140 9.20 -22.64 4.15
N GLN A 141 7.88 -22.56 4.27
CA GLN A 141 7.00 -23.72 4.50
C GLN A 141 6.70 -24.55 3.24
N GLY A 142 7.18 -24.14 2.06
CA GLY A 142 6.91 -24.81 0.78
C GLY A 142 5.49 -24.63 0.25
N ILE A 143 4.72 -23.67 0.78
CA ILE A 143 3.32 -23.43 0.40
C ILE A 143 3.23 -22.57 -0.88
N ILE A 144 4.16 -21.63 -1.04
CA ILE A 144 4.24 -20.74 -2.20
C ILE A 144 5.50 -21.04 -3.01
N THR A 145 5.34 -21.08 -4.32
CA THR A 145 6.44 -21.03 -5.30
C THR A 145 6.27 -19.80 -6.18
N LEU A 146 7.38 -19.19 -6.57
CA LEU A 146 7.42 -17.99 -7.41
C LEU A 146 7.87 -18.28 -8.86
N GLN A 147 8.03 -19.54 -9.22
CA GLN A 147 8.61 -19.96 -10.51
C GLN A 147 7.85 -19.48 -11.76
N HIS A 148 6.56 -19.16 -11.62
CA HIS A 148 5.68 -18.78 -12.73
C HIS A 148 5.35 -17.29 -12.77
N ILE A 149 6.04 -16.47 -11.95
CA ILE A 149 5.83 -15.02 -11.92
C ILE A 149 6.28 -14.38 -13.24
N ARG A 150 5.33 -13.72 -13.91
CA ARG A 150 5.53 -12.92 -15.13
C ARG A 150 5.55 -11.43 -14.84
N HIS A 151 4.82 -10.99 -13.83
CA HIS A 151 4.76 -9.58 -13.42
C HIS A 151 5.16 -9.46 -11.95
N PHE A 152 6.14 -8.60 -11.67
CA PHE A 152 6.59 -8.31 -10.33
C PHE A 152 6.43 -6.82 -10.05
N VAL A 153 5.73 -6.47 -8.98
CA VAL A 153 5.54 -5.09 -8.55
C VAL A 153 6.17 -4.89 -7.18
N LEU A 154 6.90 -3.79 -7.03
CA LEU A 154 7.41 -3.31 -5.76
C LEU A 154 6.81 -1.92 -5.51
N ASP A 155 5.83 -1.82 -4.61
CA ASP A 155 5.13 -0.57 -4.30
C ASP A 155 5.55 0.00 -2.94
N GLU A 156 5.71 1.33 -2.87
CA GLU A 156 6.31 2.05 -1.74
C GLU A 156 7.67 1.47 -1.31
N ALA A 157 8.59 1.35 -2.27
CA ALA A 157 9.90 0.74 -2.08
C ALA A 157 10.78 1.45 -1.05
N ASP A 158 10.78 2.78 -1.05
CA ASP A 158 11.41 3.63 -0.03
C ASP A 158 10.89 3.33 1.37
N ARG A 159 9.58 3.18 1.52
CA ARG A 159 8.99 2.81 2.80
C ARG A 159 9.34 1.39 3.23
N MET A 160 9.46 0.44 2.29
CA MET A 160 9.97 -0.89 2.61
C MET A 160 11.41 -0.86 3.13
N LEU A 161 12.25 0.04 2.61
CA LEU A 161 13.58 0.28 3.16
C LEU A 161 13.52 0.84 4.58
N ASP A 162 12.70 1.86 4.84
CA ASP A 162 12.54 2.46 6.17
C ASP A 162 12.08 1.44 7.22
N MET A 163 11.33 0.43 6.79
CA MET A 163 10.84 -0.66 7.64
C MET A 163 11.82 -1.83 7.76
N GLY A 164 13.00 -1.75 7.12
CA GLY A 164 14.02 -2.80 7.17
C GLY A 164 13.76 -4.01 6.26
N PHE A 165 12.73 -3.96 5.40
CA PHE A 165 12.40 -5.08 4.50
C PHE A 165 13.38 -5.24 3.33
N ILE A 166 14.41 -4.40 3.22
CA ILE A 166 15.41 -4.50 2.15
C ILE A 166 16.11 -5.87 2.14
N HIS A 167 16.35 -6.47 3.30
CA HIS A 167 16.94 -7.80 3.42
C HIS A 167 15.97 -8.88 2.93
N ASP A 168 14.69 -8.76 3.26
CA ASP A 168 13.65 -9.68 2.82
C ASP A 168 13.47 -9.61 1.29
N ILE A 169 13.45 -8.40 0.72
CA ILE A 169 13.40 -8.20 -0.73
C ILE A 169 14.61 -8.85 -1.39
N LYS A 170 15.84 -8.62 -0.89
CA LYS A 170 17.05 -9.24 -1.42
C LYS A 170 17.03 -10.77 -1.37
N ARG A 171 16.33 -11.37 -0.40
CA ARG A 171 16.12 -12.84 -0.32
C ARG A 171 15.06 -13.32 -1.30
N LEU A 172 14.06 -12.50 -1.62
CA LEU A 172 13.00 -12.82 -2.58
C LEU A 172 13.47 -12.74 -4.04
N LEU A 173 14.30 -11.75 -4.38
CA LEU A 173 14.70 -11.50 -5.77
C LEU A 173 15.31 -12.72 -6.49
N PRO A 174 16.20 -13.53 -5.87
CA PRO A 174 16.75 -14.73 -6.50
C PRO A 174 15.72 -15.84 -6.74
N LEU A 175 14.59 -15.82 -6.04
CA LEU A 175 13.51 -16.81 -6.19
C LEU A 175 12.57 -16.47 -7.35
N LEU A 176 12.64 -15.24 -7.87
CA LEU A 176 11.83 -14.79 -9.00
C LEU A 176 12.47 -15.24 -10.33
N PRO A 177 11.65 -15.48 -11.37
CA PRO A 177 12.17 -15.77 -12.70
C PRO A 177 13.06 -14.64 -13.23
N LYS A 178 14.07 -14.99 -14.04
CA LYS A 178 14.95 -14.01 -14.69
C LYS A 178 14.19 -13.13 -15.67
N HIS A 179 13.32 -13.74 -16.47
CA HIS A 179 12.45 -13.06 -17.43
C HIS A 179 11.08 -12.81 -16.80
N LYS A 180 10.81 -11.54 -16.51
CA LYS A 180 9.55 -11.02 -15.98
C LYS A 180 9.51 -9.52 -16.23
N GLN A 181 8.32 -8.96 -16.34
CA GLN A 181 8.14 -7.51 -16.30
C GLN A 181 8.17 -7.04 -14.84
N THR A 182 8.92 -5.98 -14.57
CA THR A 182 9.03 -5.39 -13.24
C THR A 182 8.51 -3.96 -13.25
N LEU A 183 7.60 -3.64 -12.31
CA LEU A 183 7.12 -2.29 -12.08
C LEU A 183 7.50 -1.85 -10.66
N PHE A 184 8.33 -0.82 -10.58
CA PHE A 184 8.90 -0.31 -9.33
C PHE A 184 8.29 1.06 -9.04
N PHE A 185 7.65 1.20 -7.89
CA PHE A 185 7.05 2.45 -7.45
C PHE A 185 7.63 2.92 -6.10
N SER A 186 8.02 4.19 -6.06
CA SER A 186 8.58 4.83 -4.86
C SER A 186 8.19 6.30 -4.83
N ALA A 187 8.06 6.89 -3.65
CA ALA A 187 7.86 8.34 -3.56
C ALA A 187 9.18 9.11 -3.60
N THR A 188 10.24 8.50 -3.07
CA THR A 188 11.60 9.04 -2.98
C THR A 188 12.62 8.08 -3.60
N MET A 189 13.83 8.58 -3.87
CA MET A 189 14.89 7.81 -4.52
C MET A 189 16.25 7.96 -3.81
N PRO A 190 16.38 7.57 -2.53
CA PRO A 190 17.69 7.50 -1.89
C PRO A 190 18.59 6.46 -2.59
N ASP A 191 19.90 6.54 -2.40
CA ASP A 191 20.89 5.72 -3.12
C ASP A 191 20.64 4.21 -3.05
N SER A 192 20.13 3.74 -1.92
CA SER A 192 19.76 2.33 -1.71
C SER A 192 18.58 1.90 -2.59
N ILE A 193 17.56 2.74 -2.75
CA ILE A 193 16.41 2.51 -3.64
C ILE A 193 16.86 2.67 -5.10
N ALA A 194 17.69 3.66 -5.41
CA ALA A 194 18.26 3.83 -6.75
C ALA A 194 19.08 2.60 -7.15
N THR A 195 19.88 2.05 -6.24
CA THR A 195 20.65 0.83 -6.47
C THR A 195 19.75 -0.39 -6.63
N LEU A 196 18.74 -0.56 -5.76
CA LEU A 196 17.78 -1.65 -5.87
C LEU A 196 17.04 -1.62 -7.22
N SER A 197 16.56 -0.44 -7.64
CA SER A 197 15.85 -0.28 -8.90
C SER A 197 16.71 -0.70 -10.10
N ARG A 198 17.99 -0.30 -10.13
CA ARG A 198 18.96 -0.69 -11.17
C ARG A 198 19.25 -2.20 -11.19
N THR A 199 19.17 -2.88 -10.05
CA THR A 199 19.37 -4.32 -9.97
C THR A 199 18.18 -5.11 -10.52
N ILE A 200 16.96 -4.60 -10.39
CA ILE A 200 15.75 -5.39 -10.70
C ILE A 200 15.04 -4.99 -11.98
N LEU A 201 15.25 -3.76 -12.47
CA LEU A 201 14.65 -3.24 -13.69
C LEU A 201 15.59 -3.40 -14.88
N HIS A 202 15.02 -3.67 -16.05
CA HIS A 202 15.73 -3.75 -17.33
C HIS A 202 15.20 -2.71 -18.32
N LYS A 203 16.02 -1.69 -18.62
CA LYS A 203 15.68 -0.55 -19.50
C LYS A 203 14.27 0.02 -19.21
N PRO A 204 14.00 0.44 -17.96
CA PRO A 204 12.66 0.86 -17.57
C PRO A 204 12.28 2.20 -18.21
N VAL A 205 10.99 2.37 -18.46
CA VAL A 205 10.41 3.69 -18.68
C VAL A 205 10.28 4.38 -17.32
N ARG A 206 10.97 5.51 -17.18
CA ARG A 206 10.87 6.36 -15.99
C ARG A 206 9.67 7.27 -16.12
N VAL A 207 8.75 7.17 -15.17
CA VAL A 207 7.57 8.03 -15.07
C VAL A 207 7.68 8.80 -13.77
N GLU A 208 7.75 10.11 -13.85
CA GLU A 208 7.93 10.98 -12.69
C GLU A 208 6.81 12.01 -12.67
N VAL A 209 6.00 11.95 -11.61
CA VAL A 209 4.89 12.87 -11.40
C VAL A 209 5.25 13.77 -10.24
N THR A 210 5.55 15.02 -10.57
CA THR A 210 5.65 16.09 -9.57
C THR A 210 4.32 16.21 -8.85
N PRO A 211 4.31 16.24 -7.51
CA PRO A 211 3.07 16.48 -6.80
C PRO A 211 2.53 17.87 -7.18
N VAL A 212 1.22 18.00 -7.31
CA VAL A 212 0.52 19.25 -7.69
C VAL A 212 0.78 20.39 -6.67
N SER A 213 1.35 20.03 -5.52
CA SER A 213 1.82 20.93 -4.46
C SER A 213 2.86 20.19 -3.63
N SER A 214 3.92 20.85 -3.18
CA SER A 214 4.75 20.24 -2.14
C SER A 214 3.88 20.05 -0.88
N VAL A 215 3.98 18.91 -0.18
CA VAL A 215 3.23 18.66 1.07
C VAL A 215 3.44 19.81 2.08
N VAL A 216 4.58 20.48 1.98
CA VAL A 216 4.96 21.64 2.79
C VAL A 216 4.06 22.86 2.53
N GLU A 217 3.61 23.10 1.30
CA GLU A 217 2.79 24.26 0.94
C GLU A 217 1.32 24.14 1.36
N ILE A 218 0.80 22.91 1.57
CA ILE A 218 -0.58 22.71 2.04
C ILE A 218 -0.69 22.72 3.58
N ILE A 219 0.41 22.44 4.29
CA ILE A 219 0.39 22.29 5.75
C ILE A 219 0.72 23.64 6.42
N ASP A 220 -0.27 24.24 7.09
CA ASP A 220 -0.03 25.33 8.05
C ASP A 220 0.74 24.78 9.26
N GLN A 221 1.96 25.27 9.46
CA GLN A 221 2.87 24.81 10.51
C GLN A 221 2.98 25.85 11.60
N ARG A 222 2.67 25.44 12.84
CA ARG A 222 2.76 26.30 14.03
C ARG A 222 3.64 25.66 15.08
N ILE A 223 4.49 26.47 15.71
CA ILE A 223 5.37 26.04 16.79
C ILE A 223 4.92 26.74 18.08
N TYR A 224 4.64 25.95 19.11
CA TYR A 224 4.33 26.43 20.45
C TYR A 224 5.50 26.10 21.39
N LEU A 225 6.13 27.13 21.95
CA LEU A 225 7.09 26.96 23.04
C LEU A 225 6.32 26.68 24.32
N VAL A 226 6.52 25.48 24.89
CA VAL A 226 5.75 25.01 26.05
C VAL A 226 6.58 24.03 26.86
N GLU A 227 6.56 24.21 28.18
CA GLU A 227 7.22 23.30 29.10
C GLU A 227 6.51 21.95 29.15
N LYS A 228 7.27 20.90 29.47
CA LYS A 228 6.77 19.51 29.44
C LYS A 228 5.50 19.29 30.30
N PRO A 229 5.35 19.87 31.50
CA PRO A 229 4.14 19.71 32.31
C PRO A 229 2.89 20.29 31.66
N ASP A 230 3.04 21.40 30.93
CA ASP A 230 1.94 22.22 30.42
C ASP A 230 1.43 21.75 29.05
N LYS A 231 2.21 20.89 28.36
CA LYS A 231 1.82 20.29 27.07
C LYS A 231 0.43 19.63 27.08
N LYS A 232 0.04 19.04 28.21
CA LYS A 232 -1.25 18.35 28.34
C LYS A 232 -2.42 19.34 28.29
N ASP A 233 -2.26 20.50 28.93
CA ASP A 233 -3.32 21.50 29.07
C ASP A 233 -3.44 22.27 27.75
N LEU A 234 -2.30 22.64 27.15
CA LEU A 234 -2.25 23.20 25.80
C LEU A 234 -2.90 22.28 24.76
N LEU A 235 -2.63 20.97 24.81
CA LEU A 235 -3.25 20.02 23.89
C LEU A 235 -4.78 19.99 24.05
N ILE A 236 -5.28 20.01 25.28
CA ILE A 236 -6.73 20.04 25.54
C ILE A 236 -7.35 21.31 24.96
N ASP A 237 -6.71 22.46 25.14
CA ASP A 237 -7.21 23.74 24.65
C ASP A 237 -7.24 23.80 23.12
N LEU A 238 -6.17 23.33 22.46
CA LEU A 238 -6.13 23.22 21.00
C LEU A 238 -7.23 22.29 20.47
N LEU A 239 -7.43 21.12 21.09
CA LEU A 239 -8.48 20.18 20.69
C LEU A 239 -9.90 20.72 20.93
N LYS A 240 -10.09 21.56 21.96
CA LYS A 240 -11.37 22.22 22.23
C LYS A 240 -11.69 23.33 21.23
N GLN A 241 -10.69 23.94 20.61
CA GLN A 241 -10.89 24.90 19.52
C GLN A 241 -11.23 24.19 18.20
N GLU A 242 -10.73 22.96 18.02
CA GLU A 242 -10.85 22.17 16.80
C GLU A 242 -11.88 21.02 16.92
N ARG A 243 -12.97 21.22 17.68
CA ARG A 243 -13.94 20.16 18.06
C ARG A 243 -14.56 19.40 16.89
N ASP A 244 -14.61 20.00 15.70
CA ASP A 244 -15.27 19.40 14.53
C ASP A 244 -14.30 18.72 13.56
N LYS A 245 -12.99 18.78 13.84
CA LYS A 245 -11.96 18.16 13.02
C LYS A 245 -11.52 16.81 13.59
N SER A 246 -11.11 15.91 12.69
CA SER A 246 -10.37 14.71 13.05
C SER A 246 -8.90 15.09 13.29
N VAL A 247 -8.37 14.80 14.48
CA VAL A 247 -7.02 15.21 14.89
C VAL A 247 -6.15 13.99 15.17
N LEU A 248 -4.95 13.98 14.59
CA LEU A 248 -3.92 12.98 14.85
C LEU A 248 -2.86 13.57 15.78
N VAL A 249 -2.66 12.95 16.94
CA VAL A 249 -1.69 13.38 17.96
C VAL A 249 -0.55 12.38 18.02
N PHE A 250 0.67 12.84 17.78
CA PHE A 250 1.85 11.98 17.83
C PHE A 250 2.48 11.96 19.22
N SER A 251 2.83 10.77 19.70
CA SER A 251 3.59 10.57 20.93
C SER A 251 4.79 9.68 20.65
N ARG A 252 5.94 10.02 21.24
CA ARG A 252 7.18 9.26 21.04
C ARG A 252 7.09 7.82 21.55
N THR A 253 6.31 7.57 22.61
CA THR A 253 6.28 6.26 23.28
C THR A 253 4.87 5.71 23.41
N LYS A 254 4.76 4.38 23.41
CA LYS A 254 3.49 3.66 23.60
C LYS A 254 2.81 4.03 24.92
N HIS A 255 3.58 4.11 26.01
CA HIS A 255 3.08 4.53 27.32
C HIS A 255 2.64 6.00 27.32
N GLY A 256 3.34 6.85 26.58
CA GLY A 256 2.95 8.24 26.34
C GLY A 256 1.60 8.34 25.64
N ALA A 257 1.40 7.55 24.58
CA ALA A 257 0.14 7.52 23.84
C ALA A 257 -1.05 7.12 24.72
N ASP A 258 -0.92 6.03 25.49
CA ASP A 258 -1.94 5.59 26.45
C ASP A 258 -2.18 6.60 27.57
N LYS A 259 -1.14 7.33 28.00
CA LYS A 259 -1.29 8.39 29.01
C LYS A 259 -2.07 9.58 28.45
N ILE A 260 -1.77 10.03 27.22
CA ILE A 260 -2.47 11.13 26.57
C ILE A 260 -3.95 10.77 26.36
N ALA A 261 -4.25 9.57 25.86
CA ALA A 261 -5.63 9.13 25.67
C ALA A 261 -6.43 9.21 26.98
N ARG A 262 -5.89 8.71 28.10
CA ARG A 262 -6.53 8.82 29.42
C ARG A 262 -6.74 10.25 29.88
N ILE A 263 -5.80 11.16 29.62
CA ILE A 263 -5.92 12.58 29.97
C ILE A 263 -7.08 13.20 29.18
N LEU A 264 -7.14 12.95 27.87
CA LEU A 264 -8.19 13.46 26.99
C LEU A 264 -9.56 12.91 27.36
N THR A 265 -9.67 11.60 27.67
CA THR A 265 -10.92 11.01 28.14
C THR A 265 -11.41 11.66 29.43
N LYS A 266 -10.51 11.95 30.39
CA LYS A 266 -10.87 12.67 31.62
C LYS A 266 -11.33 14.10 31.36
N ALA A 267 -10.83 14.73 30.30
CA ALA A 267 -11.25 16.06 29.85
C ALA A 267 -12.53 16.04 28.99
N GLY A 268 -13.20 14.88 28.86
CA GLY A 268 -14.42 14.73 28.05
C GLY A 268 -14.17 14.65 26.54
N ILE A 269 -12.93 14.45 26.10
CA ILE A 269 -12.54 14.36 24.70
C ILE A 269 -12.40 12.88 24.31
N GLY A 270 -13.30 12.41 23.44
CA GLY A 270 -13.26 11.06 22.89
C GLY A 270 -11.99 10.82 22.09
N SER A 271 -11.17 9.87 22.53
CA SER A 271 -9.89 9.58 21.89
C SER A 271 -9.51 8.10 21.96
N ALA A 272 -8.69 7.65 21.01
CA ALA A 272 -8.16 6.29 20.97
C ALA A 272 -6.65 6.30 20.75
N ALA A 273 -5.93 5.32 21.31
CA ALA A 273 -4.49 5.16 21.09
C ALA A 273 -4.18 3.99 20.15
N ILE A 274 -3.29 4.20 19.19
CA ILE A 274 -2.76 3.19 18.26
C ILE A 274 -1.24 3.08 18.39
N HIS A 275 -0.76 1.91 18.78
CA HIS A 275 0.67 1.60 18.92
C HIS A 275 0.93 0.09 18.83
N GLY A 276 2.19 -0.32 18.66
CA GLY A 276 2.58 -1.73 18.46
C GLY A 276 2.16 -2.69 19.59
N ASN A 277 2.01 -2.20 20.82
CA ASN A 277 1.51 -2.99 21.95
C ASN A 277 -0.02 -3.24 21.94
N LYS A 278 -0.80 -2.60 21.06
CA LYS A 278 -2.24 -2.88 20.93
C LYS A 278 -2.44 -4.15 20.09
N SER A 279 -3.47 -4.93 20.42
CA SER A 279 -3.87 -6.05 19.57
C SER A 279 -4.28 -5.55 18.18
N GLN A 280 -4.12 -6.41 17.17
CA GLN A 280 -4.38 -6.03 15.79
C GLN A 280 -5.85 -5.62 15.55
N ASN A 281 -6.79 -6.31 16.21
CA ASN A 281 -8.20 -5.96 16.18
C ASN A 281 -8.46 -4.59 16.83
N ALA A 282 -7.78 -4.26 17.92
CA ALA A 282 -7.89 -2.96 18.57
C ALA A 282 -7.35 -1.83 17.67
N ARG A 283 -6.23 -2.07 16.98
CA ARG A 283 -5.67 -1.11 16.00
C ARG A 283 -6.63 -0.87 14.85
N GLN A 284 -7.21 -1.93 14.27
CA GLN A 284 -8.19 -1.81 13.18
C GLN A 284 -9.45 -1.09 13.64
N ARG A 285 -9.97 -1.44 14.82
CA ARG A 285 -11.15 -0.78 15.38
C ARG A 285 -10.93 0.71 15.59
N ALA A 286 -9.82 1.10 16.23
CA ALA A 286 -9.47 2.50 16.45
C ALA A 286 -9.36 3.28 15.12
N LEU A 287 -8.76 2.67 14.09
CA LEU A 287 -8.63 3.28 12.77
C LEU A 287 -9.99 3.40 12.06
N SER A 288 -10.84 2.37 12.13
CA SER A 288 -12.19 2.40 11.56
C SER A 288 -13.07 3.44 12.24
N GLU A 289 -13.03 3.52 13.57
CA GLU A 289 -13.75 4.53 14.36
C GLU A 289 -13.27 5.95 14.04
N PHE A 290 -11.95 6.13 13.88
CA PHE A 290 -11.39 7.42 13.46
C PHE A 290 -11.84 7.82 12.05
N LYS A 291 -11.81 6.89 11.09
CA LYS A 291 -12.31 7.11 9.71
C LYS A 291 -13.80 7.43 9.68
N ALA A 292 -14.59 6.76 10.53
CA ALA A 292 -16.03 7.00 10.67
C ALA A 292 -16.35 8.28 11.46
N ARG A 293 -15.34 9.02 11.94
CA ARG A 293 -15.45 10.20 12.81
C ARG A 293 -16.20 9.94 14.13
N THR A 294 -16.36 8.67 14.54
CA THR A 294 -16.92 8.32 15.85
C THR A 294 -15.92 8.65 16.97
N THR A 295 -14.63 8.45 16.69
CA THR A 295 -13.53 8.96 17.53
C THR A 295 -12.83 10.08 16.77
N LYS A 296 -12.89 11.31 17.30
CA LYS A 296 -12.30 12.48 16.61
C LYS A 296 -10.79 12.63 16.84
N VAL A 297 -10.24 12.08 17.92
CA VAL A 297 -8.81 12.20 18.24
C VAL A 297 -8.13 10.84 18.27
N LEU A 298 -7.12 10.65 17.42
CA LEU A 298 -6.29 9.45 17.41
C LEU A 298 -4.88 9.77 17.90
N ILE A 299 -4.42 9.07 18.94
CA ILE A 299 -3.06 9.21 19.46
C ILE A 299 -2.21 8.08 18.91
N ALA A 300 -1.14 8.40 18.18
CA ALA A 300 -0.30 7.42 17.53
C ALA A 300 1.17 7.58 17.92
N THR A 301 1.89 6.45 17.96
CA THR A 301 3.35 6.49 17.89
C THR A 301 3.82 6.51 16.44
N ASP A 302 5.02 7.02 16.15
CA ASP A 302 5.56 7.07 14.78
C ASP A 302 5.51 5.71 14.07
N ILE A 303 5.72 4.62 14.79
CA ILE A 303 5.66 3.24 14.26
C ILE A 303 4.23 2.78 13.88
N ALA A 304 3.20 3.43 14.42
CA ALA A 304 1.81 3.01 14.30
C ALA A 304 0.94 3.94 13.48
N ALA A 305 1.37 5.19 13.30
CA ALA A 305 0.86 6.10 12.29
C ALA A 305 1.48 5.88 10.90
N ARG A 306 2.61 5.16 10.84
CA ARG A 306 3.15 4.60 9.61
C ARG A 306 2.30 3.41 9.21
#